data_AF-A0A357IPR6-F1
#
_entry.id   AF-A0A357IPR6-F1
#
_cell.length_a   1.000
_cell.length_b   1.000
_cell.length_c   1.000
_cell.angle_alpha   90.00
_cell.angle_beta   90.00
_cell.angle_gamma   90.00
#
_symmetry.space_group_name_H-M   'P 1'
#
loop_
_entity.id
_entity.type
_entity.pdbx_description
1 polymer ?
#
loop_
_entity_poly.entity_id
_entity_poly.type
_entity_poly.pdbx_seq_one_letter_code
_entity_poly.pdbx_strand_id
1 'polypeptide(L)' 'MALPALFEFDGGWFGLVIGALILGAVAGFLVARWLMKKQLKENPPINENMIRAMFRSMGRKPSEAQIRAVMKSMEQESNR' A
#
# COMPACT_ATOMS: atom_id res chain seq x y z
N MET A 1 38.35 17.43 -33.67
CA MET A 1 38.45 15.98 -33.44
C MET A 1 39.27 15.81 -32.16
N ALA A 2 38.85 15.16 -31.07
CA ALA A 2 37.83 14.13 -30.90
C ALA A 2 37.22 14.25 -29.49
N LEU A 3 35.89 14.26 -29.40
CA LEU A 3 35.13 13.92 -28.20
C LEU A 3 34.09 12.85 -28.58
N PRO A 4 34.46 11.57 -28.58
CA PRO A 4 33.50 10.50 -28.42
C PRO A 4 34.03 9.44 -27.44
N ALA A 5 34.08 9.77 -26.16
CA ALA A 5 34.28 8.77 -25.09
C ALA A 5 33.12 8.75 -24.09
N LEU A 6 32.10 9.60 -24.28
CA LEU A 6 30.90 9.64 -23.44
C LEU A 6 29.74 8.82 -24.00
N PHE A 7 29.92 8.16 -25.15
CA PHE A 7 28.91 7.39 -25.87
C PHE A 7 29.46 6.08 -26.46
N GLU A 8 30.53 5.51 -25.89
CA GLU A 8 30.93 4.16 -26.28
C GLU A 8 29.97 3.15 -25.63
N PHE A 9 29.21 2.45 -26.47
CA PHE A 9 28.18 1.46 -26.15
C PHE A 9 28.84 0.14 -25.70
N ASP A 10 29.73 0.23 -24.71
CA ASP A 10 30.31 -0.95 -24.08
C ASP A 10 29.26 -1.52 -23.12
N GLY A 11 28.97 -2.82 -23.22
CA GLY A 11 27.87 -3.50 -22.54
C GLY A 11 27.74 -3.30 -21.01
N GLY A 12 28.72 -2.64 -20.35
CA GLY A 12 28.63 -2.20 -18.96
C GLY A 12 27.49 -1.21 -18.67
N TRP A 13 27.09 -0.37 -19.63
CA TRP A 13 25.96 0.55 -19.44
C TRP A 13 24.63 -0.19 -19.28
N PHE A 14 24.46 -1.31 -20.00
CA PHE A 14 23.28 -2.17 -19.86
C PHE A 14 23.20 -2.81 -18.47
N GLY A 15 24.34 -3.22 -17.90
CA GLY A 15 24.41 -3.73 -16.54
C GLY A 15 23.96 -2.70 -15.50
N LEU A 16 24.40 -1.45 -15.64
CA LEU A 16 23.97 -0.34 -14.77
C LEU A 16 22.48 -0.03 -14.91
N VAL A 17 21.95 -0.02 -16.14
CA VAL A 17 20.52 0.21 -16.39
C VAL A 17 19.67 -0.89 -15.78
N ILE A 18 20.05 -2.16 -15.95
CA ILE A 18 19.34 -3.31 -15.37
C ILE A 18 19.44 -3.27 -13.84
N GLY A 19 20.63 -2.98 -13.29
CA GLY A 19 20.83 -2.84 -11.85
C GLY A 19 19.97 -1.72 -11.25
N ALA A 20 19.92 -0.55 -11.89
CA ALA A 20 19.10 0.58 -11.47
C ALA A 20 17.60 0.27 -11.54
N LEU A 21 17.15 -0.48 -12.56
CA LEU A 21 15.75 -0.94 -12.66
C LEU A 21 15.36 -1.87 -11.51
N ILE A 22 16.21 -2.86 -11.19
CA ILE A 22 15.95 -3.79 -10.09
C ILE A 22 15.96 -3.04 -8.76
N LEU A 23 16.96 -2.19 -8.54
CA LEU A 23 17.06 -1.40 -7.31
C LEU A 23 15.86 -0.45 -7.15
N GLY A 24 15.47 0.23 -8.23
CA GLY A 24 14.30 1.12 -8.26
C GLY A 24 12.98 0.37 -8.04
N ALA A 25 12.83 -0.84 -8.59
CA ALA A 25 11.65 -1.66 -8.37
C ALA A 25 11.54 -2.12 -6.92
N VAL A 26 12.65 -2.58 -6.31
CA VAL A 26 12.66 -3.01 -4.91
C VAL A 26 12.42 -1.82 -3.98
N ALA A 27 13.14 -0.71 -4.18
CA ALA A 27 12.96 0.50 -3.38
C ALA A 27 11.53 1.06 -3.52
N GLY A 28 11.01 1.14 -4.74
CA GLY A 28 9.65 1.60 -5.03
C GLY A 28 8.59 0.72 -4.37
N PHE A 29 8.74 -0.61 -4.42
CA PHE A 29 7.83 -1.54 -3.77
C PHE A 29 7.82 -1.38 -2.24
N LEU A 30 8.99 -1.24 -1.61
CA LEU A 30 9.10 -1.05 -0.16
C LEU A 30 8.48 0.28 0.28
N VAL A 31 8.75 1.36 -0.45
CA VAL A 31 8.19 2.68 -0.17
C VAL A 31 6.68 2.69 -0.37
N ALA A 32 6.17 2.13 -1.48
CA ALA A 32 4.74 2.03 -1.74
C ALA A 32 4.03 1.24 -0.64
N ARG A 33 4.63 0.12 -0.17
CA ARG A 33 4.10 -0.67 0.94
C ARG A 33 4.03 0.15 2.23
N TRP A 34 5.08 0.91 2.53
CA TRP A 34 5.11 1.75 3.73
C TRP A 34 4.07 2.87 3.67
N LEU A 35 3.97 3.56 2.53
CA LEU A 35 2.97 4.61 2.31
C LEU A 35 1.55 4.07 2.43
N MET A 36 1.25 2.92 1.83
CA MET A 36 -0.07 2.30 1.97
C MET A 36 -0.39 1.97 3.42
N LYS A 37 0.54 1.35 4.15
CA LYS A 37 0.34 1.05 5.58
C LYS A 37 0.08 2.32 6.40
N LYS A 38 0.82 3.39 6.12
CA LYS A 38 0.65 4.68 6.79
C LYS A 38 -0.74 5.28 6.51
N GLN A 39 -1.16 5.30 5.24
CA GLN A 39 -2.46 5.80 4.82
C GLN A 39 -3.63 5.02 5.44
N LEU A 40 -3.54 3.68 5.49
CA LEU A 40 -4.56 2.83 6.11
C LEU A 40 -4.66 3.03 7.63
N LYS A 41 -3.55 3.40 8.28
CA LYS A 41 -3.53 3.71 9.72
C LYS A 41 -4.15 5.09 10.00
N GLU A 42 -3.89 6.07 9.15
CA GLU A 42 -4.41 7.43 9.31
C GLU A 42 -5.90 7.54 8.94
N ASN A 43 -6.35 6.78 7.93
CA ASN A 43 -7.74 6.71 7.49
C ASN A 43 -8.17 5.24 7.38
N PRO A 44 -8.70 4.63 8.48
CA PRO A 44 -9.05 3.22 8.48
C PRO A 44 -10.15 2.93 7.44
N PRO A 45 -10.04 1.82 6.69
CA PRO A 45 -10.97 1.50 5.61
C PRO A 45 -12.39 1.16 6.11
N ILE A 46 -12.56 0.89 7.41
CA ILE A 46 -13.84 0.53 8.02
C ILE A 46 -14.22 1.57 9.08
N ASN A 47 -15.38 2.18 8.92
CA ASN A 47 -16.01 3.10 9.88
C ASN A 47 -17.40 2.58 10.30
N GLU A 48 -18.05 3.24 11.27
CA GLU A 48 -19.38 2.85 11.77
C GLU A 48 -20.44 2.79 10.68
N ASN A 49 -20.41 3.72 9.73
CA ASN A 49 -21.38 3.81 8.65
C ASN A 49 -21.21 2.64 7.67
N MET A 50 -19.98 2.22 7.39
CA MET A 50 -19.67 1.03 6.59
C MET A 50 -20.20 -0.22 7.27
N ILE A 51 -19.95 -0.37 8.57
CA ILE A 51 -20.47 -1.50 9.37
C ILE A 51 -22.00 -1.50 9.33
N ARG A 52 -22.62 -0.33 9.49
CA ARG A 52 -24.08 -0.18 9.40
C ARG A 52 -24.61 -0.50 8.01
N ALA A 53 -23.90 -0.13 6.95
CA ALA A 53 -24.25 -0.48 5.58
C ALA A 53 -24.15 -2.00 5.35
N MET A 54 -23.12 -2.64 5.90
CA MET A 54 -22.93 -4.10 5.88
C MET A 54 -24.08 -4.83 6.61
N PHE A 55 -24.48 -4.38 7.80
CA PHE A 55 -25.64 -4.99 8.45
C PHE A 55 -26.95 -4.74 7.68
N ARG A 56 -27.12 -3.53 7.14
CA ARG A 56 -28.30 -3.20 6.33
C ARG A 56 -28.38 -4.02 5.05
N SER A 57 -27.25 -4.32 4.39
CA SER A 57 -27.24 -5.20 3.21
C SER A 57 -27.63 -6.64 3.54
N MET A 58 -27.44 -7.06 4.80
CA MET A 58 -27.93 -8.34 5.32
C MET A 58 -29.38 -8.27 5.86
N GLY A 59 -30.09 -7.16 5.67
CA GLY A 59 -31.45 -6.97 6.18
C GLY A 59 -31.53 -6.83 7.71
N ARG A 60 -30.39 -6.60 8.38
CA ARG A 60 -30.32 -6.45 9.83
C ARG A 60 -30.18 -4.98 10.21
N LYS A 61 -30.94 -4.55 11.22
CA LYS A 61 -30.75 -3.23 11.86
C LYS A 61 -29.86 -3.41 13.09
N PRO A 62 -28.55 -3.08 13.01
CA PRO A 62 -27.64 -3.29 14.13
C PRO A 62 -27.87 -2.25 15.24
N SER A 63 -27.52 -2.60 16.48
CA SER A 63 -27.43 -1.63 17.58
C SER A 63 -26.07 -0.92 17.61
N GLU A 64 -25.99 0.29 18.19
CA GLU A 64 -24.71 1.03 18.31
C GLU A 64 -23.65 0.25 19.11
N ALA A 65 -24.08 -0.54 20.10
CA ALA A 65 -23.17 -1.40 20.86
C ALA A 65 -22.57 -2.52 19.99
N GLN A 66 -23.38 -3.13 19.11
CA GLN A 66 -22.90 -4.13 18.16
C GLN A 66 -21.95 -3.54 17.12
N ILE A 67 -22.25 -2.34 16.61
CA ILE A 67 -21.37 -1.63 15.66
C ILE A 67 -19.99 -1.39 16.29
N ARG A 68 -19.95 -0.88 17.53
CA ARG A 68 -18.69 -0.65 18.25
C ARG A 68 -17.94 -1.94 18.56
N ALA A 69 -18.64 -3.02 18.92
CA ALA A 69 -18.02 -4.32 19.16
C ALA A 69 -17.33 -4.85 17.89
N VAL A 70 -17.98 -4.73 16.73
CA VAL A 70 -17.41 -5.13 15.44
C VAL A 70 -16.24 -4.23 15.04
N MET A 71 -16.35 -2.90 15.23
CA MET A 71 -15.23 -2.00 14.93
C MET A 71 -13.99 -2.39 15.73
N LYS A 72 -14.15 -2.65 17.03
CA LYS A 72 -13.06 -3.07 17.92
C LYS A 72 -12.46 -4.41 17.51
N SER A 73 -13.26 -5.39 17.07
CA SER A 73 -12.72 -6.66 16.58
C SER A 73 -11.93 -6.48 15.28
N MET A 74 -12.38 -5.59 14.39
CA MET A 74 -11.66 -5.29 13.14
C MET A 74 -10.32 -4.59 13.40
N GLU A 75 -10.28 -3.67 14.37
CA GLU A 75 -9.02 -3.02 14.80
C GLU A 75 -8.04 -4.04 15.38
N GLN A 76 -8.54 -5.00 16.16
CA GLN A 76 -7.72 -6.07 16.74
C GLN A 76 -7.14 -7.00 15.67
N GLU A 77 -7.89 -7.36 14.63
CA GLU A 77 -7.38 -8.17 13.52
C GLU A 77 -6.39 -7.40 12.64
N SER A 78 -6.59 -6.08 12.44
CA SER A 78 -5.64 -5.24 11.69
C SER A 78 -4.30 -5.02 12.40
N ASN A 79 -4.26 -5.15 13.73
CA ASN A 79 -3.06 -4.98 14.55
C ASN A 79 -2.30 -6.29 14.83
N ARG A 80 -2.79 -7.43 14.33
CA ARG A 80 -2.05 -8.71 14.31
C ARG A 80 -1.19 -8.84 13.06
#